data_AF-A0A3N6ART7-F1
#
_entry.id   AF-A0A3N6ART7-F1
#
_cell.length_a   1.000
_cell.length_b   1.000
_cell.length_c   1.000
_cell.angle_alpha   90.00
_cell.angle_beta   90.00
_cell.angle_gamma   90.00
#
_symmetry.space_group_name_H-M   'P 1'
#
loop_
_entity.id
_entity.type
_entity.pdbx_description
1 polymer ?
#
loop_
_entity_poly.entity_id
_entity_poly.type
_entity_poly.pdbx_seq_one_letter_code
_entity_poly.pdbx_strand_id
1 'polypeptide(L)' 'MPKLKTHRGAAKRFKKTGTGKFLRSKAFKRHLL' A
#
# COMPACT_ATOMS: atom_id res chain seq x y z
N MET A 1 22.97 -8.08 13.74
CA MET A 1 22.15 -8.51 12.60
C MET A 1 21.16 -7.40 12.24
N PRO A 2 21.23 -6.79 11.06
CA PRO A 2 20.37 -5.66 10.71
C PRO A 2 18.92 -6.13 10.48
N LYS A 3 17.95 -5.41 11.05
CA LYS A 3 16.52 -5.66 10.80
C LYS A 3 16.16 -5.29 9.36
N LEU A 4 15.27 -6.06 8.74
CA LEU A 4 14.74 -5.76 7.41
C LEU A 4 14.04 -4.40 7.42
N LYS A 5 14.43 -3.52 6.49
CA LYS A 5 13.82 -2.19 6.36
C LYS A 5 12.50 -2.30 5.59
N THR A 6 11.44 -1.70 6.13
CA THR A 6 10.15 -1.63 5.43
C THR A 6 10.20 -0.58 4.32
N HIS A 7 9.71 -0.92 3.14
CA HIS A 7 9.57 0.03 2.04
C HIS A 7 8.45 1.05 2.36
N ARG A 8 8.84 2.28 2.71
CA ARG A 8 7.92 3.33 3.17
C ARG A 8 6.88 3.72 2.11
N GLY A 9 7.24 3.69 0.82
CA GLY A 9 6.31 3.98 -0.26
C GLY A 9 5.19 2.94 -0.39
N ALA A 10 5.51 1.67 -0.16
CA ALA A 10 4.52 0.58 -0.21
C ALA A 10 3.61 0.62 1.01
N ALA A 11 4.17 0.85 2.21
CA ALA A 11 3.40 0.95 3.44
C ALA A 11 2.35 2.07 3.42
N LYS A 12 2.61 3.16 2.68
CA LYS A 12 1.63 4.26 2.49
C LYS A 12 0.51 3.91 1.51
N ARG A 13 0.74 3.00 0.56
CA ARG A 13 -0.17 2.73 -0.57
C ARG A 13 -0.96 1.43 -0.42
N PHE A 14 -0.44 0.47 0.34
CA PHE A 14 -1.00 -0.87 0.44
C PHE A 14 -1.21 -1.29 1.89
N LYS A 15 -2.38 -1.87 2.19
CA LYS A 15 -2.71 -2.46 3.49
C LYS A 15 -3.09 -3.91 3.33
N LYS A 16 -2.58 -4.79 4.21
CA LYS A 16 -2.94 -6.22 4.23
C LYS A 16 -4.27 -6.40 4.99
N THR A 17 -5.16 -7.20 4.44
CA THR A 17 -6.42 -7.64 5.08
C THR A 17 -6.17 -8.86 5.95
N GLY A 18 -7.11 -9.18 6.85
CA GLY A 18 -7.01 -10.37 7.71
C GLY A 18 -6.89 -11.69 6.93
N THR A 19 -7.43 -11.75 5.71
CA THR A 19 -7.34 -12.91 4.80
C THR A 19 -6.10 -12.91 3.92
N GLY A 20 -5.20 -11.94 4.09
CA GLY A 20 -3.92 -11.88 3.39
C GLY A 20 -3.92 -11.13 2.05
N LYS A 21 -5.08 -10.66 1.57
CA LYS A 21 -5.18 -9.82 0.37
C LYS A 21 -4.74 -8.38 0.64
N PHE A 22 -4.38 -7.64 -0.42
CA PHE A 22 -4.00 -6.22 -0.32
C PHE A 22 -5.12 -5.27 -0.74
N LEU A 23 -5.34 -4.25 0.06
CA LEU A 23 -6.17 -3.09 -0.27
C LEU A 23 -5.32 -2.01 -0.95
N ARG A 24 -5.86 -1.38 -2.00
CA ARG A 24 -5.27 -0.25 -2.72
C ARG A 24 -6.35 0.69 -3.28
N SER A 25 -6.01 1.95 -3.51
CA SER A 25 -6.86 2.87 -4.27
C SER A 25 -6.75 2.60 -5.79
N LYS A 26 -7.82 2.88 -6.54
CA LYS A 26 -7.79 2.85 -8.01
C LYS A 26 -7.09 4.12 -8.52
N ALA A 27 -6.29 3.97 -9.58
CA ALA A 27 -5.61 5.08 -10.22
C ALA A 27 -6.59 6.03 -10.95
N PHE A 28 -6.13 7.26 -11.24
CA PHE A 28 -6.79 8.25 -12.10
C PHE A 28 -8.16 8.79 -11.65
N LYS A 29 -8.59 8.49 -10.42
CA LYS A 29 -9.86 8.97 -9.85
C LYS A 29 -9.90 10.46 -9.45
N ARG A 30 -8.77 11.15 -9.45
CA ARG A 30 -8.60 12.48 -8.82
C ARG A 30 -8.43 13.64 -9.82
N HIS A 31 -8.56 13.40 -11.13
CA HIS A 31 -8.18 14.40 -12.14
C HIS A 31 -9.33 14.97 -12.97
N LEU A 32 -10.51 14.34 -12.94
CA LEU A 32 -11.70 14.75 -13.72
C LEU A 32 -12.89 15.14 -12.83
N LEU A 33 -12.69 15.14 -11.51
CA LEU A 33 -13.59 15.61 -10.47
C LEU A 33 -12.75 16.41 -9.46
#